data_AF-A0A445KWX6-F1
#
_entry.id   AF-A0A445KWX6-F1
#
_cell.length_a   1.000
_cell.length_b   1.000
_cell.length_c   1.000
_cell.angle_alpha   90.00
_cell.angle_beta   90.00
_cell.angle_gamma   90.00
#
_symmetry.space_group_name_H-M   'P 1'
#
loop_
_entity.id
_entity.type
_entity.pdbx_description
1 polymer ?
#
loop_
_entity_poly.entity_id
_entity_poly.type
_entity_poly.pdbx_seq_one_letter_code
_entity_poly.pdbx_strand_id
1 'polypeptide(L)'
;MKIAVEGCMHGDLDNVYRTLQQLEKSENTKIDLLLCCGDFQAVRNEHDLKSLNVPLKYRSMNSFWKYYSGAEVAPYPTIFIGGNHEASNYLWELYYGGWAAPNIYFLGAAGVVRFGNVRIGGLSGIYKSFDYKLGHFERPPYDHNTIKSVYHVREYDVRKLMQVKEPIDVFLSHDWPVRITDYGDWRELVRRKHYFKQEIEEKRLGSKPAAELLEKLKPHYWFSAHLHCKFAALVQHGEGGPLTKFLALDKCIPGRDFLQIVEIESDAGPYEIQYDEEWLAITRKFNPIFPLTYKGADFRGINLEMEDCLEWVRSKLQERGCKPFEFVRTAPCYDPSRSNFDGAFAVNPRNPQTESFLRLLELPYLLDRNPEAKDLSPYPSPSIQRGTAYDSEDIPIDDVADDDDDDEELPKVDNVETETSNL
;
A
#
# COMPACT_ATOMS: atom_id res chain seq x y z
N MET A 1 -14.20 -11.62 -14.26
CA MET A 1 -13.40 -10.37 -14.34
C MET A 1 -11.93 -10.71 -14.51
N LYS A 2 -11.19 -9.97 -15.35
CA LYS A 2 -9.74 -10.15 -15.52
C LYS A 2 -8.98 -9.04 -14.80
N ILE A 3 -8.17 -9.42 -13.83
CA ILE A 3 -7.41 -8.50 -12.99
C ILE A 3 -5.93 -8.69 -13.28
N ALA A 4 -5.26 -7.60 -13.61
CA ALA A 4 -3.81 -7.55 -13.64
C ALA A 4 -3.27 -7.30 -12.22
N VAL A 5 -2.25 -8.05 -11.83
CA VAL A 5 -1.55 -7.87 -10.56
C VAL A 5 -0.10 -7.53 -10.86
N GLU A 6 0.38 -6.46 -10.25
CA GLU A 6 1.72 -5.92 -10.37
C GLU A 6 2.42 -5.93 -9.00
N GLY A 7 3.71 -6.26 -8.98
CA GLY A 7 4.51 -6.33 -7.76
C GLY A 7 4.88 -4.95 -7.20
N CYS A 8 6.11 -4.50 -7.50
CA CYS A 8 6.61 -3.17 -7.10
C CYS A 8 6.72 -2.23 -8.31
N MET A 9 5.91 -1.18 -8.33
CA MET A 9 5.79 -0.26 -9.47
C MET A 9 7.01 0.64 -9.64
N HIS A 10 7.62 1.08 -8.53
CA HIS A 10 8.67 2.09 -8.46
C HIS A 10 8.43 3.35 -9.31
N GLY A 11 7.16 3.76 -9.43
CA GLY A 11 6.74 4.93 -10.22
C GLY A 11 6.78 4.74 -11.74
N ASP A 12 6.98 3.54 -12.27
CA ASP A 12 7.04 3.24 -13.71
C ASP A 12 5.67 2.86 -14.32
N LEU A 13 4.66 3.67 -14.04
CA LEU A 13 3.29 3.46 -14.51
C LEU A 13 3.20 3.42 -16.04
N ASP A 14 3.99 4.25 -16.74
CA ASP A 14 3.98 4.31 -18.20
C ASP A 14 4.32 2.96 -18.85
N ASN A 15 5.34 2.26 -18.34
CA ASN A 15 5.73 0.96 -18.88
C ASN A 15 4.75 -0.14 -18.50
N VAL A 16 4.24 -0.14 -17.25
CA VAL A 16 3.22 -1.09 -16.81
C VAL A 16 1.95 -0.95 -17.66
N TYR A 17 1.41 0.26 -17.81
CA TYR A 17 0.21 0.48 -18.63
C TYR A 17 0.44 0.15 -20.10
N ARG A 18 1.60 0.48 -20.68
CA ARG A 18 1.92 0.10 -22.06
C ARG A 18 1.97 -1.42 -22.23
N THR A 19 2.52 -2.13 -21.25
CA THR A 19 2.61 -3.60 -21.23
C THR A 19 1.21 -4.22 -21.20
N LEU A 20 0.32 -3.72 -20.35
CA LEU A 20 -1.07 -4.18 -20.27
C LEU A 20 -1.83 -3.96 -21.58
N GLN A 21 -1.67 -2.79 -22.20
CA GLN A 21 -2.30 -2.49 -23.49
C GLN A 21 -1.78 -3.38 -24.62
N GLN A 22 -0.50 -3.75 -24.59
CA GLN A 22 0.07 -4.70 -25.54
C GLN A 22 -0.49 -6.11 -25.30
N LEU A 23 -0.61 -6.54 -24.04
CA LEU A 23 -1.21 -7.82 -23.67
C LEU A 23 -2.68 -7.93 -24.10
N GLU A 24 -3.48 -6.90 -23.86
CA GLU A 24 -4.88 -6.85 -24.31
C GLU A 24 -5.00 -7.05 -25.83
N LYS A 25 -4.13 -6.38 -26.60
CA LYS A 25 -4.09 -6.48 -28.07
C LYS A 25 -3.63 -7.86 -28.52
N SER A 26 -2.56 -8.41 -27.92
CA SER A 26 -1.99 -9.68 -28.35
C SER A 26 -2.89 -10.86 -28.01
N GLU A 27 -3.57 -10.82 -26.87
CA GLU A 27 -4.43 -11.93 -26.42
C GLU A 27 -5.91 -11.71 -26.74
N ASN A 28 -6.24 -10.60 -27.42
CA ASN A 28 -7.61 -10.19 -27.72
C ASN A 28 -8.51 -10.29 -26.47
N THR A 29 -8.04 -9.70 -25.39
CA THR A 29 -8.68 -9.73 -24.07
C THR A 29 -8.89 -8.31 -23.55
N LYS A 30 -9.82 -8.17 -22.61
CA LYS A 30 -9.98 -6.96 -21.81
C LYS A 30 -9.49 -7.19 -20.39
N ILE A 31 -8.76 -6.22 -19.85
CA ILE A 31 -8.34 -6.16 -18.46
C ILE A 31 -9.25 -5.15 -17.76
N ASP A 32 -9.85 -5.56 -16.65
CA ASP A 32 -10.88 -4.79 -15.94
C ASP A 32 -10.29 -3.92 -14.82
N LEU A 33 -9.19 -4.37 -14.20
CA LEU A 33 -8.56 -3.76 -13.03
C LEU A 33 -7.06 -4.04 -13.00
N LEU A 34 -6.27 -3.07 -12.54
CA LEU A 34 -4.88 -3.25 -12.11
C LEU A 34 -4.78 -3.16 -10.59
N LEU A 35 -4.16 -4.14 -9.97
CA LEU A 35 -3.76 -4.14 -8.56
C LEU A 35 -2.24 -3.99 -8.45
N CYS A 36 -1.77 -3.03 -7.66
CA CYS A 36 -0.35 -2.86 -7.35
C CYS A 36 -0.10 -3.16 -5.86
N CYS A 37 0.86 -4.04 -5.60
CA CYS A 37 1.19 -4.54 -4.27
C CYS A 37 2.15 -3.62 -3.48
N GLY A 38 2.47 -2.44 -3.99
CA GLY A 38 3.19 -1.39 -3.26
C GLY A 38 4.38 -0.83 -4.01
N ASP A 39 5.17 -0.02 -3.30
CA ASP A 39 6.22 0.82 -3.88
C ASP A 39 5.69 1.58 -5.12
N PHE A 40 4.48 2.14 -4.98
CA PHE A 40 3.77 2.79 -6.08
C PHE A 40 4.45 4.10 -6.49
N GLN A 41 5.05 4.80 -5.52
CA GLN A 41 5.73 6.09 -5.68
C GLN A 41 4.81 7.17 -6.28
N ALA A 42 3.74 7.50 -5.56
CA ALA A 42 2.79 8.57 -5.90
C ALA A 42 3.37 10.00 -5.79
N VAL A 43 4.50 10.29 -6.44
CA VAL A 43 5.22 11.57 -6.35
C VAL A 43 4.59 12.63 -7.26
N ARG A 44 3.97 13.66 -6.69
CA ARG A 44 3.27 14.72 -7.45
C ARG A 44 4.22 15.80 -7.96
N ASN A 45 5.26 16.09 -7.18
CA ASN A 45 6.26 17.14 -7.43
C ASN A 45 7.57 16.87 -6.66
N GLU A 46 8.56 17.75 -6.84
CA GLU A 46 9.89 17.62 -6.21
C GLU A 46 9.87 17.72 -4.67
N HIS A 47 8.83 18.32 -4.09
CA HIS A 47 8.68 18.36 -2.63
C HIS A 47 8.35 16.97 -2.07
N ASP A 48 7.50 16.21 -2.76
CA ASP A 48 7.18 14.83 -2.36
C ASP A 48 8.42 13.91 -2.39
N LEU A 49 9.41 14.17 -3.25
CA LEU A 49 10.69 13.43 -3.26
C LEU A 49 11.46 13.53 -1.94
N LYS A 50 11.21 14.56 -1.13
CA LYS A 50 11.80 14.70 0.21
C LYS A 50 11.17 13.74 1.22
N SER A 51 9.97 13.24 0.91
CA SER A 51 9.20 12.27 1.70
C SER A 51 9.30 10.86 1.15
N LEU A 52 10.25 10.60 0.25
CA LEU A 52 10.55 9.28 -0.30
C LEU A 52 11.81 8.71 0.36
N ASN A 53 11.70 7.56 1.01
CA ASN A 53 12.85 6.88 1.63
C ASN A 53 13.73 6.14 0.62
N VAL A 54 14.35 6.90 -0.28
CA VAL A 54 15.27 6.39 -1.31
C VAL A 54 16.56 7.21 -1.24
N PRO A 55 17.76 6.62 -1.43
CA PRO A 55 19.00 7.39 -1.52
C PRO A 55 18.90 8.51 -2.56
N LEU A 56 19.46 9.69 -2.26
CA LEU A 56 19.29 10.89 -3.09
C LEU A 56 19.62 10.66 -4.58
N LYS A 57 20.64 9.85 -4.89
CA LYS A 57 21.07 9.53 -6.26
C LYS A 57 20.02 8.76 -7.08
N TYR A 58 19.09 8.05 -6.42
CA TYR A 58 18.06 7.23 -7.07
C TYR A 58 16.68 7.89 -7.06
N ARG A 59 16.53 9.08 -6.47
CA ARG A 59 15.26 9.81 -6.47
C ARG A 59 14.98 10.38 -7.85
N SER A 60 13.81 10.06 -8.38
CA SER A 60 13.33 10.54 -9.68
C SER A 60 11.83 10.79 -9.63
N MET A 61 11.36 11.78 -10.40
CA MET A 61 9.93 12.08 -10.55
C MET A 61 9.14 10.95 -11.21
N ASN A 62 9.80 10.10 -11.99
CA ASN A 62 9.22 9.01 -12.78
C ASN A 62 7.94 9.46 -13.53
N SER A 63 6.84 8.71 -13.44
CA SER A 63 5.66 8.94 -14.30
C SER A 63 4.38 9.39 -13.58
N PHE A 64 4.24 9.18 -12.26
CA PHE A 64 2.97 9.43 -11.55
C PHE A 64 2.45 10.87 -11.69
N TRP A 65 3.33 11.87 -11.66
CA TRP A 65 2.95 13.29 -11.79
C TRP A 65 2.16 13.60 -13.07
N LYS A 66 2.34 12.83 -14.15
CA LYS A 66 1.60 12.99 -15.41
C LYS A 66 0.11 12.64 -15.22
N TYR A 67 -0.16 11.56 -14.50
CA TYR A 67 -1.51 11.11 -14.18
C TYR A 67 -2.17 12.03 -13.15
N TYR A 68 -1.41 12.47 -12.14
CA TYR A 68 -1.89 13.45 -11.16
C TYR A 68 -2.26 14.80 -11.79
N SER A 69 -1.48 15.26 -12.78
CA SER A 69 -1.73 16.53 -13.47
C SER A 69 -2.83 16.46 -14.53
N GLY A 70 -3.19 15.25 -14.98
CA GLY A 70 -4.09 15.01 -16.11
C GLY A 70 -3.41 15.14 -17.48
N ALA A 71 -2.08 15.20 -17.52
CA ALA A 71 -1.32 15.11 -18.77
C ALA A 71 -1.45 13.72 -19.43
N GLU A 72 -1.60 12.68 -18.60
CA GLU A 72 -1.91 11.32 -19.01
C GLU A 72 -3.17 10.83 -18.27
N VAL A 73 -3.86 9.85 -18.85
CA VAL A 73 -5.05 9.22 -18.26
C VAL A 73 -4.73 7.76 -17.98
N ALA A 74 -4.94 7.30 -16.74
CA ALA A 74 -4.74 5.91 -16.39
C ALA A 74 -5.75 5.03 -17.16
N PRO A 75 -5.30 4.13 -18.05
CA PRO A 75 -6.18 3.39 -18.96
C PRO A 75 -7.03 2.32 -18.26
N TYR A 76 -6.62 1.91 -17.06
CA TYR A 76 -7.32 0.92 -16.24
C TYR A 76 -7.61 1.51 -14.86
N PRO A 77 -8.77 1.22 -14.26
CA PRO A 77 -8.94 1.37 -12.82
C PRO A 77 -7.76 0.71 -12.13
N THR A 78 -7.05 1.46 -11.29
CA THR A 78 -5.85 1.01 -10.60
C THR A 78 -6.07 1.13 -9.11
N ILE A 79 -5.95 0.05 -8.35
CA ILE A 79 -5.95 0.07 -6.88
C ILE A 79 -4.53 -0.28 -6.41
N PHE A 80 -4.00 0.48 -5.46
CA PHE A 80 -2.70 0.19 -4.88
C PHE A 80 -2.70 0.32 -3.35
N ILE A 81 -1.80 -0.42 -2.73
CA ILE A 81 -1.37 -0.23 -1.33
C ILE A 81 0.01 0.43 -1.31
N GLY A 82 0.46 0.94 -0.16
CA GLY A 82 1.80 1.53 -0.02
C GLY A 82 2.84 0.46 0.29
N GLY A 83 4.07 0.66 -0.19
CA GLY A 83 5.28 -0.07 0.24
C GLY A 83 6.19 0.77 1.13
N ASN A 84 7.50 0.60 1.01
CA ASN A 84 8.52 1.38 1.72
C ASN A 84 9.09 2.55 0.88
N HIS A 85 8.91 2.52 -0.44
CA HIS A 85 9.27 3.60 -1.34
C HIS A 85 8.04 4.39 -1.75
N GLU A 86 7.58 5.28 -0.87
CA GLU A 86 6.37 6.07 -1.13
C GLU A 86 6.59 7.57 -0.92
N ALA A 87 5.76 8.39 -1.59
CA ALA A 87 5.55 9.76 -1.19
C ALA A 87 4.70 9.78 0.09
N SER A 88 5.30 9.46 1.25
CA SER A 88 4.57 9.18 2.49
C SER A 88 3.75 10.37 2.99
N ASN A 89 4.19 11.60 2.69
CA ASN A 89 3.42 12.81 2.96
C ASN A 89 2.09 12.83 2.20
N TYR A 90 2.07 12.43 0.92
CA TYR A 90 0.85 12.39 0.12
C TYR A 90 -0.04 11.21 0.52
N LEU A 91 0.54 10.03 0.76
CA LEU A 91 -0.26 8.88 1.20
C LEU A 91 -0.90 9.13 2.58
N TRP A 92 -0.27 9.92 3.45
CA TRP A 92 -0.86 10.34 4.72
C TRP A 92 -2.13 11.19 4.54
N GLU A 93 -2.18 12.07 3.54
CA GLU A 93 -3.39 12.84 3.19
C GLU A 93 -4.59 11.92 2.87
N LEU A 94 -4.30 10.70 2.39
CA LEU A 94 -5.23 9.67 1.96
C LEU A 94 -5.20 8.45 2.90
N TYR A 95 -4.91 8.63 4.19
CA TYR A 95 -4.82 7.55 5.18
C TYR A 95 -6.03 6.59 5.17
N TYR A 96 -7.24 7.12 4.98
CA TYR A 96 -8.50 6.34 4.92
C TYR A 96 -8.82 5.76 3.52
N GLY A 97 -7.92 5.94 2.56
CA GLY A 97 -8.11 5.62 1.15
C GLY A 97 -8.76 6.77 0.37
N GLY A 98 -8.53 6.78 -0.95
CA GLY A 98 -9.07 7.79 -1.86
C GLY A 98 -8.36 7.82 -3.20
N TRP A 99 -8.85 8.64 -4.14
CA TRP A 99 -8.20 8.78 -5.44
C TRP A 99 -6.89 9.55 -5.29
N ALA A 100 -5.78 8.90 -5.62
CA ALA A 100 -4.46 9.53 -5.69
C ALA A 100 -4.30 10.33 -6.99
N ALA A 101 -4.98 9.90 -8.05
CA ALA A 101 -5.14 10.59 -9.33
C ALA A 101 -6.45 10.07 -9.98
N PRO A 102 -6.96 10.67 -11.07
CA PRO A 102 -8.11 10.13 -11.78
C PRO A 102 -7.88 8.66 -12.16
N ASN A 103 -8.82 7.78 -11.79
CA ASN A 103 -8.78 6.34 -12.05
C ASN A 103 -7.64 5.55 -11.32
N ILE A 104 -6.93 6.19 -10.38
CA ILE A 104 -5.92 5.56 -9.51
C ILE A 104 -6.31 5.75 -8.05
N TYR A 105 -6.65 4.66 -7.37
CA TYR A 105 -7.18 4.64 -6.00
C TYR A 105 -6.15 4.05 -5.02
N PHE A 106 -5.77 4.84 -4.01
CA PHE A 106 -5.01 4.34 -2.87
C PHE A 106 -5.96 3.70 -1.87
N LEU A 107 -5.66 2.49 -1.43
CA LEU A 107 -6.51 1.76 -0.49
C LEU A 107 -6.47 2.33 0.94
N GLY A 108 -5.46 3.14 1.27
CA GLY A 108 -5.22 3.67 2.61
C GLY A 108 -4.10 2.93 3.35
N ALA A 109 -3.82 3.32 4.59
CA ALA A 109 -2.88 2.59 5.45
C ALA A 109 -3.33 1.13 5.68
N ALA A 110 -4.64 0.94 5.77
CA ALA A 110 -5.35 -0.31 5.59
C ALA A 110 -6.73 0.01 5.02
N GLY A 111 -7.35 -0.92 4.29
CA GLY A 111 -8.65 -0.67 3.67
C GLY A 111 -9.34 -1.91 3.16
N VAL A 112 -10.66 -1.83 3.01
CA VAL A 112 -11.47 -2.74 2.18
C VAL A 112 -12.37 -1.91 1.28
N VAL A 113 -12.39 -2.23 0.00
CA VAL A 113 -13.30 -1.66 -1.00
C VAL A 113 -13.94 -2.77 -1.82
N ARG A 114 -15.03 -2.44 -2.52
CA ARG A 114 -15.64 -3.33 -3.50
C ARG A 114 -15.28 -2.86 -4.90
N PHE A 115 -15.05 -3.81 -5.81
CA PHE A 115 -14.97 -3.55 -7.24
C PHE A 115 -15.94 -4.48 -7.95
N GLY A 116 -17.12 -3.95 -8.32
CA GLY A 116 -18.28 -4.79 -8.62
C GLY A 116 -18.69 -5.62 -7.39
N ASN A 117 -18.75 -6.94 -7.53
CA ASN A 117 -19.05 -7.85 -6.42
C ASN A 117 -17.80 -8.37 -5.68
N VAL A 118 -16.59 -8.09 -6.16
CA VAL A 118 -15.32 -8.53 -5.56
C VAL A 118 -14.94 -7.62 -4.40
N ARG A 119 -14.67 -8.21 -3.21
CA ARG A 119 -14.14 -7.48 -2.05
C ARG A 119 -12.62 -7.54 -2.02
N ILE A 120 -12.00 -6.36 -2.01
CA ILE A 120 -10.55 -6.18 -2.07
C ILE A 120 -10.09 -5.51 -0.78
N GLY A 121 -9.37 -6.27 0.05
CA GLY A 121 -8.73 -5.78 1.27
C GLY A 121 -7.24 -5.54 1.07
N GLY A 122 -6.64 -4.76 1.95
CA GLY A 122 -5.18 -4.64 1.96
C GLY A 122 -4.59 -3.90 3.15
N LEU A 123 -3.30 -4.14 3.35
CA LEU A 123 -2.47 -3.57 4.39
C LEU A 123 -1.23 -2.95 3.74
N SER A 124 -1.08 -1.62 3.88
CA SER A 124 0.06 -0.89 3.37
C SER A 124 1.26 -0.99 4.33
N GLY A 125 2.46 -0.92 3.75
CA GLY A 125 3.71 -0.80 4.49
C GLY A 125 4.43 -2.12 4.74
N ILE A 126 5.56 -2.01 5.46
CA ILE A 126 6.40 -3.14 5.85
C ILE A 126 6.43 -3.33 7.36
N TYR A 127 6.66 -4.54 7.83
CA TYR A 127 6.61 -4.86 9.26
C TYR A 127 7.98 -4.65 9.94
N LYS A 128 8.01 -3.80 10.96
CA LYS A 128 9.11 -3.71 11.94
C LYS A 128 8.57 -3.86 13.35
N SER A 129 9.12 -4.81 14.11
CA SER A 129 8.58 -5.19 15.42
C SER A 129 8.64 -4.05 16.45
N PHE A 130 9.66 -3.20 16.39
CA PHE A 130 9.87 -2.09 17.32
C PHE A 130 8.88 -0.93 17.11
N ASP A 131 8.39 -0.73 15.88
CA ASP A 131 7.40 0.32 15.58
C ASP A 131 5.95 -0.18 15.64
N TYR A 132 5.73 -1.50 15.57
CA TYR A 132 4.39 -2.09 15.43
C TYR A 132 3.40 -1.65 16.53
N LYS A 133 3.89 -1.45 17.76
CA LYS A 133 3.06 -1.07 18.91
C LYS A 133 2.92 0.44 19.10
N LEU A 134 3.60 1.25 18.29
CA LEU A 134 3.52 2.71 18.36
C LEU A 134 2.25 3.22 17.67
N GLY A 135 2.00 4.52 17.76
CA GLY A 135 1.04 5.20 16.90
C GLY A 135 1.70 5.80 15.65
N HIS A 136 0.91 6.54 14.89
CA HIS A 136 1.31 7.30 13.70
C HIS A 136 1.66 8.75 14.08
N PHE A 137 2.87 8.95 14.60
CA PHE A 137 3.36 10.24 15.09
C PHE A 137 4.17 11.02 14.04
N GLU A 138 4.52 10.40 12.93
CA GLU A 138 5.44 10.94 11.94
C GLU A 138 4.79 12.07 11.14
N ARG A 139 5.46 13.21 11.01
CA ARG A 139 4.98 14.34 10.19
C ARG A 139 6.15 14.96 9.40
N PRO A 140 5.91 15.45 8.18
CA PRO A 140 6.92 16.18 7.44
C PRO A 140 7.26 17.52 8.14
N PRO A 141 8.51 18.02 8.04
CA PRO A 141 9.64 17.36 7.37
C PRO A 141 10.14 16.15 8.18
N TYR A 142 10.31 15.01 7.50
CA TYR A 142 10.79 13.79 8.12
C TYR A 142 12.30 13.86 8.33
N ASP A 143 12.75 13.37 9.48
CA ASP A 143 14.14 13.03 9.75
C ASP A 143 14.46 11.60 9.27
N HIS A 144 15.69 11.13 9.52
CA HIS A 144 16.14 9.81 9.08
C HIS A 144 15.35 8.63 9.70
N ASN A 145 14.75 8.82 10.86
CA ASN A 145 14.03 7.76 11.57
C ASN A 145 12.55 7.77 11.18
N THR A 146 11.92 8.95 11.25
CA THR A 146 10.50 9.16 10.92
C THR A 146 10.20 8.89 9.45
N ILE A 147 11.15 9.11 8.54
CA ILE A 147 10.96 8.76 7.13
C ILE A 147 10.89 7.24 6.91
N LYS A 148 11.51 6.46 7.79
CA LYS A 148 11.42 4.99 7.78
C LYS A 148 10.16 4.52 8.50
N SER A 149 9.90 5.06 9.69
CA SER A 149 8.80 4.57 10.53
C SER A 149 7.42 4.90 9.97
N VAL A 150 7.25 5.96 9.16
CA VAL A 150 5.96 6.41 8.60
C VAL A 150 5.26 5.34 7.75
N TYR A 151 6.00 4.45 7.09
CA TYR A 151 5.44 3.37 6.28
C TYR A 151 5.48 2.01 6.99
N HIS A 152 5.91 1.95 8.25
CA HIS A 152 5.87 0.69 8.99
C HIS A 152 4.43 0.34 9.40
N VAL A 153 4.07 -0.95 9.34
CA VAL A 153 2.76 -1.44 9.78
C VAL A 153 2.53 -1.14 11.27
N ARG A 154 1.33 -0.70 11.64
CA ARG A 154 0.92 -0.49 13.05
C ARG A 154 -0.14 -1.50 13.50
N GLU A 155 -0.12 -1.86 14.78
CA GLU A 155 -1.12 -2.75 15.40
C GLU A 155 -2.54 -2.20 15.22
N TYR A 156 -2.72 -0.88 15.27
CA TYR A 156 -4.03 -0.25 15.07
C TYR A 156 -4.66 -0.63 13.73
N ASP A 157 -3.91 -0.54 12.62
CA ASP A 157 -4.40 -0.84 11.28
C ASP A 157 -4.71 -2.33 11.11
N VAL A 158 -3.86 -3.19 11.66
CA VAL A 158 -4.07 -4.65 11.67
C VAL A 158 -5.30 -5.02 12.48
N ARG A 159 -5.48 -4.43 13.67
CA ARG A 159 -6.64 -4.70 14.54
C ARG A 159 -7.97 -4.31 13.88
N LYS A 160 -7.98 -3.26 13.06
CA LYS A 160 -9.16 -2.91 12.23
C LYS A 160 -9.48 -4.04 11.26
N LEU A 161 -8.49 -4.50 10.49
CA LEU A 161 -8.68 -5.59 9.52
C LEU A 161 -9.08 -6.91 10.21
N MET A 162 -8.57 -7.19 11.41
CA MET A 162 -8.98 -8.35 12.21
C MET A 162 -10.48 -8.36 12.59
N GLN A 163 -11.16 -7.20 12.53
CA GLN A 163 -12.61 -7.12 12.78
C GLN A 163 -13.46 -7.52 11.58
N VAL A 164 -12.89 -7.63 10.38
CA VAL A 164 -13.61 -8.06 9.18
C VAL A 164 -14.13 -9.49 9.38
N LYS A 165 -15.44 -9.66 9.20
CA LYS A 165 -16.16 -10.93 9.31
C LYS A 165 -16.66 -11.40 7.96
N GLU A 166 -17.09 -10.48 7.08
CA GLU A 166 -17.52 -10.86 5.74
C GLU A 166 -16.32 -11.37 4.91
N PRO A 167 -16.50 -12.34 3.99
CA PRO A 167 -15.41 -12.89 3.18
C PRO A 167 -14.70 -11.84 2.33
N ILE A 168 -13.38 -11.96 2.21
CA ILE A 168 -12.55 -11.13 1.31
C ILE A 168 -12.12 -12.02 0.14
N ASP A 169 -12.27 -11.52 -1.09
CA ASP A 169 -11.86 -12.26 -2.28
C ASP A 169 -10.37 -12.10 -2.56
N VAL A 170 -9.89 -10.85 -2.48
CA VAL A 170 -8.50 -10.48 -2.76
C VAL A 170 -7.94 -9.69 -1.59
N PHE A 171 -6.77 -10.09 -1.10
CA PHE A 171 -6.04 -9.33 -0.09
C PHE A 171 -4.64 -8.93 -0.59
N LEU A 172 -4.25 -7.69 -0.34
CA LEU A 172 -2.95 -7.14 -0.71
C LEU A 172 -2.08 -6.86 0.53
N SER A 173 -0.82 -7.25 0.51
CA SER A 173 0.19 -6.76 1.46
C SER A 173 1.52 -6.57 0.74
N HIS A 174 2.29 -5.53 1.08
CA HIS A 174 3.58 -5.33 0.42
C HIS A 174 4.56 -6.45 0.80
N ASP A 175 4.81 -6.59 2.11
CA ASP A 175 5.55 -7.72 2.67
C ASP A 175 4.78 -9.03 2.54
N TRP A 176 5.53 -10.12 2.43
CA TRP A 176 4.96 -11.46 2.42
C TRP A 176 4.52 -11.85 3.83
N PRO A 177 3.44 -12.63 4.00
CA PRO A 177 3.16 -13.30 5.27
C PRO A 177 4.34 -14.19 5.69
N VAL A 178 4.79 -14.07 6.95
CA VAL A 178 5.80 -15.02 7.45
C VAL A 178 5.35 -16.45 7.26
N ARG A 179 6.31 -17.32 6.92
CA ARG A 179 6.11 -18.76 6.64
C ARG A 179 5.28 -19.09 5.40
N ILE A 180 4.95 -18.12 4.55
CA ILE A 180 4.28 -18.44 3.28
C ILE A 180 5.10 -19.39 2.40
N THR A 181 6.42 -19.40 2.58
CA THR A 181 7.36 -20.32 1.93
C THR A 181 7.14 -21.79 2.29
N ASP A 182 6.53 -22.09 3.45
CA ASP A 182 6.17 -23.47 3.85
C ASP A 182 5.12 -24.08 2.89
N TYR A 183 4.42 -23.24 2.12
CA TYR A 183 3.29 -23.61 1.25
C TYR A 183 3.62 -23.56 -0.25
N GLY A 184 4.89 -23.39 -0.60
CA GLY A 184 5.38 -23.35 -1.98
C GLY A 184 6.77 -23.98 -2.13
N ASP A 185 7.38 -23.84 -3.31
CA ASP A 185 8.71 -24.40 -3.57
C ASP A 185 9.83 -23.49 -3.03
N TRP A 186 10.02 -23.51 -1.71
CA TRP A 186 11.06 -22.72 -1.07
C TRP A 186 12.48 -23.14 -1.49
N ARG A 187 12.67 -24.37 -1.99
CA ARG A 187 13.98 -24.84 -2.44
C ARG A 187 14.39 -24.13 -3.71
N GLU A 188 13.47 -23.97 -4.65
CA GLU A 188 13.71 -23.19 -5.87
C GLU A 188 13.91 -21.70 -5.55
N LEU A 189 13.15 -21.15 -4.59
CA LEU A 189 13.34 -19.77 -4.13
C LEU A 189 14.77 -19.55 -3.62
N VAL A 190 15.26 -20.40 -2.72
CA VAL A 190 16.60 -20.30 -2.15
C VAL A 190 17.69 -20.59 -3.17
N ARG A 191 17.42 -21.42 -4.19
CA ARG A 191 18.35 -21.61 -5.32
C ARG A 191 18.61 -20.30 -6.07
N ARG A 192 17.58 -19.46 -6.22
CA ARG A 192 17.68 -18.14 -6.89
C ARG A 192 18.14 -17.03 -5.94
N LYS A 193 17.70 -17.06 -4.68
CA LYS A 193 17.94 -16.04 -3.66
C LYS A 193 18.47 -16.69 -2.38
N HIS A 194 19.74 -17.09 -2.40
CA HIS A 194 20.37 -17.93 -1.37
C HIS A 194 20.36 -17.30 0.03
N TYR A 195 20.40 -15.98 0.12
CA TYR A 195 20.38 -15.22 1.37
C TYR A 195 19.06 -15.38 2.16
N PHE A 196 17.95 -15.77 1.51
CA PHE A 196 16.70 -16.06 2.21
C PHE A 196 16.72 -17.35 3.01
N LYS A 197 17.70 -18.25 2.79
CA LYS A 197 17.72 -19.57 3.42
C LYS A 197 17.61 -19.49 4.94
N GLN A 198 18.47 -18.68 5.57
CA GLN A 198 18.49 -18.54 7.02
C GLN A 198 17.17 -17.94 7.54
N GLU A 199 16.63 -16.94 6.85
CA GLU A 199 15.39 -16.29 7.26
C GLU A 199 14.18 -17.23 7.19
N ILE A 200 14.15 -18.10 6.18
CA ILE A 200 13.11 -19.12 5.99
C ILE A 200 13.22 -20.19 7.08
N GLU A 201 14.43 -20.70 7.34
CA GLU A 201 14.69 -21.71 8.36
C GLU A 201 14.34 -21.18 9.77
N GLU A 202 14.62 -19.92 10.05
CA GLU A 202 14.30 -19.22 11.31
C GLU A 202 12.86 -18.68 11.35
N LYS A 203 12.07 -18.86 10.28
CA LYS A 203 10.66 -18.42 10.17
C LYS A 203 10.46 -16.93 10.40
N ARG A 204 11.41 -16.12 9.93
CA ARG A 204 11.43 -14.66 10.08
C ARG A 204 11.28 -13.89 8.77
N LEU A 205 11.39 -14.53 7.61
CA LEU A 205 11.17 -13.88 6.32
C LEU A 205 9.72 -13.41 6.20
N GLY A 206 9.51 -12.09 6.16
CA GLY A 206 8.20 -11.45 5.97
C GLY A 206 7.56 -10.87 7.24
N SER A 207 6.25 -10.61 7.15
CA SER A 207 5.44 -9.87 8.11
C SER A 207 4.60 -10.80 8.99
N LYS A 208 4.81 -10.70 10.32
CA LYS A 208 4.01 -11.42 11.34
C LYS A 208 2.54 -11.00 11.30
N PRO A 209 2.20 -9.69 11.27
CA PRO A 209 0.80 -9.28 11.19
C PRO A 209 0.11 -9.70 9.89
N ALA A 210 0.83 -9.74 8.77
CA ALA A 210 0.28 -10.27 7.52
C ALA A 210 -0.09 -11.76 7.63
N ALA A 211 0.71 -12.57 8.33
CA ALA A 211 0.37 -13.97 8.58
C ALA A 211 -0.84 -14.13 9.52
N GLU A 212 -0.97 -13.28 10.54
CA GLU A 212 -2.17 -13.26 11.41
C GLU A 212 -3.44 -12.93 10.60
N LEU A 213 -3.34 -11.97 9.68
CA LEU A 213 -4.44 -11.59 8.79
C LEU A 213 -4.77 -12.69 7.76
N LEU A 214 -3.76 -13.36 7.20
CA LEU A 214 -3.95 -14.48 6.29
C LEU A 214 -4.74 -15.61 6.97
N GLU A 215 -4.36 -15.97 8.20
CA GLU A 215 -5.08 -16.99 8.98
C GLU A 215 -6.49 -16.53 9.38
N LYS A 216 -6.68 -15.23 9.69
CA LYS A 216 -8.00 -14.72 10.10
C LYS A 216 -8.98 -14.57 8.94
N LEU A 217 -8.52 -14.00 7.82
CA LEU A 217 -9.38 -13.55 6.71
C LEU A 217 -9.55 -14.62 5.64
N LYS A 218 -8.56 -15.50 5.46
CA LYS A 218 -8.61 -16.65 4.54
C LYS A 218 -9.10 -16.29 3.13
N PRO A 219 -8.55 -15.24 2.48
CA PRO A 219 -9.07 -14.77 1.21
C PRO A 219 -8.82 -15.78 0.08
N HIS A 220 -9.57 -15.71 -1.02
CA HIS A 220 -9.32 -16.57 -2.18
C HIS A 220 -7.95 -16.31 -2.81
N TYR A 221 -7.54 -15.05 -2.85
CA TYR A 221 -6.25 -14.60 -3.37
C TYR A 221 -5.52 -13.72 -2.35
N TRP A 222 -4.21 -13.94 -2.23
CA TRP A 222 -3.31 -13.07 -1.49
C TRP A 222 -2.16 -12.64 -2.41
N PHE A 223 -1.99 -11.34 -2.62
CA PHE A 223 -0.94 -10.80 -3.47
C PHE A 223 0.08 -9.97 -2.67
N SER A 224 1.36 -10.21 -2.94
CA SER A 224 2.47 -9.49 -2.31
C SER A 224 3.60 -9.11 -3.26
N ALA A 225 4.57 -8.33 -2.77
CA ALA A 225 5.73 -7.87 -3.54
C ALA A 225 6.98 -7.78 -2.63
N HIS A 226 7.69 -6.65 -2.66
CA HIS A 226 8.85 -6.30 -1.82
C HIS A 226 10.13 -7.12 -2.05
N LEU A 227 10.06 -8.45 -2.04
CA LEU A 227 11.22 -9.35 -2.10
C LEU A 227 11.79 -9.55 -3.52
N HIS A 228 11.31 -8.79 -4.51
CA HIS A 228 11.78 -8.76 -5.90
C HIS A 228 12.02 -10.16 -6.49
N CYS A 229 11.02 -11.04 -6.34
CA CYS A 229 10.99 -12.34 -6.99
C CYS A 229 9.56 -12.86 -7.07
N LYS A 230 9.29 -13.66 -8.11
CA LYS A 230 8.04 -14.40 -8.20
C LYS A 230 8.05 -15.62 -7.29
N PHE A 231 6.98 -15.76 -6.52
CA PHE A 231 6.73 -16.95 -5.70
C PHE A 231 5.24 -17.24 -5.62
N ALA A 232 4.88 -18.50 -5.79
CA ALA A 232 3.50 -18.97 -5.71
C ALA A 232 3.38 -20.03 -4.63
N ALA A 233 2.30 -19.96 -3.87
CA ALA A 233 2.01 -20.89 -2.79
C ALA A 233 0.50 -21.16 -2.66
N LEU A 234 0.15 -22.31 -2.11
CA LEU A 234 -1.24 -22.72 -1.86
C LEU A 234 -1.44 -22.98 -0.37
N VAL A 235 -2.22 -22.12 0.28
CA VAL A 235 -2.46 -22.18 1.73
C VAL A 235 -3.81 -22.81 1.98
N GLN A 236 -3.81 -24.06 2.45
CA GLN A 236 -5.00 -24.80 2.82
C GLN A 236 -5.37 -24.49 4.28
N HIS A 237 -6.52 -23.83 4.50
CA HIS A 237 -6.95 -23.38 5.82
C HIS A 237 -7.71 -24.46 6.59
N GLY A 238 -6.98 -25.44 7.13
CA GLY A 238 -7.55 -26.60 7.81
C GLY A 238 -8.08 -27.66 6.83
N GLU A 239 -8.39 -28.84 7.35
CA GLU A 239 -8.86 -29.97 6.54
C GLU A 239 -10.23 -29.67 5.93
N GLY A 240 -10.30 -29.67 4.59
CA GLY A 240 -11.52 -29.33 3.85
C GLY A 240 -11.93 -27.84 3.90
N GLY A 241 -11.09 -26.97 4.47
CA GLY A 241 -11.35 -25.53 4.53
C GLY A 241 -11.08 -24.79 3.22
N PRO A 242 -11.21 -23.44 3.22
CA PRO A 242 -10.91 -22.64 2.04
C PRO A 242 -9.43 -22.70 1.67
N LEU A 243 -9.15 -22.48 0.38
CA LEU A 243 -7.79 -22.43 -0.18
C LEU A 243 -7.45 -20.99 -0.57
N THR A 244 -6.36 -20.46 -0.03
CA THR A 244 -5.80 -19.18 -0.50
C THR A 244 -4.72 -19.45 -1.54
N LYS A 245 -4.84 -18.80 -2.70
CA LYS A 245 -3.79 -18.75 -3.72
C LYS A 245 -2.90 -17.54 -3.47
N PHE A 246 -1.68 -17.78 -3.01
CA PHE A 246 -0.69 -16.74 -2.80
C PHE A 246 0.15 -16.53 -4.06
N LEU A 247 0.39 -15.28 -4.43
CA LEU A 247 1.32 -14.90 -5.47
C LEU A 247 2.08 -13.64 -5.06
N ALA A 248 3.41 -13.73 -5.07
CA ALA A 248 4.29 -12.59 -5.04
C ALA A 248 4.91 -12.34 -6.41
N LEU A 249 5.17 -11.07 -6.73
CA LEU A 249 5.73 -10.62 -8.01
C LEU A 249 6.93 -9.70 -7.82
N ASP A 250 7.71 -9.59 -8.88
CA ASP A 250 8.93 -8.76 -8.95
C ASP A 250 8.60 -7.27 -9.21
N LYS A 251 9.64 -6.44 -9.29
CA LYS A 251 9.55 -5.04 -9.77
C LYS A 251 9.56 -4.95 -11.28
N CYS A 252 8.96 -3.89 -11.84
CA CYS A 252 8.88 -3.63 -13.28
C CYS A 252 10.26 -3.44 -13.95
N ILE A 253 10.93 -4.56 -14.26
CA ILE A 253 12.24 -4.62 -14.90
C ILE A 253 12.18 -5.62 -16.07
N PRO A 254 12.84 -5.33 -17.22
CA PRO A 254 12.91 -6.25 -18.35
C PRO A 254 13.35 -7.66 -17.94
N GLY A 255 12.63 -8.67 -18.44
CA GLY A 255 12.95 -10.09 -18.19
C GLY A 255 12.56 -10.62 -16.80
N ARG A 256 11.94 -9.80 -15.94
CA ARG A 256 11.46 -10.22 -14.62
C ARG A 256 9.96 -10.48 -14.60
N ASP A 257 9.53 -11.28 -13.62
CA ASP A 257 8.15 -11.69 -13.42
C ASP A 257 7.37 -10.67 -12.56
N PHE A 258 7.17 -9.46 -13.09
CA PHE A 258 6.57 -8.35 -12.33
C PHE A 258 5.05 -8.22 -12.46
N LEU A 259 4.45 -8.91 -13.45
CA LEU A 259 3.04 -8.76 -13.81
C LEU A 259 2.41 -10.12 -14.08
N GLN A 260 1.19 -10.32 -13.57
CA GLN A 260 0.39 -11.51 -13.87
C GLN A 260 -1.09 -11.17 -14.02
N ILE A 261 -1.75 -11.75 -15.03
CA ILE A 261 -3.20 -11.67 -15.18
C ILE A 261 -3.85 -12.85 -14.46
N VAL A 262 -4.85 -12.57 -13.63
CA VAL A 262 -5.69 -13.57 -12.96
C VAL A 262 -7.14 -13.38 -13.36
N GLU A 263 -7.86 -14.49 -13.46
CA GLU A 263 -9.30 -14.49 -13.67
C GLU A 263 -10.01 -14.77 -12.34
N ILE A 264 -10.88 -13.85 -11.96
CA ILE A 264 -11.70 -13.94 -10.75
C ILE A 264 -13.16 -14.01 -11.18
N GLU A 265 -13.88 -14.97 -10.62
CA GLU A 265 -15.33 -15.10 -10.82
C GLU A 265 -16.03 -13.85 -10.29
N SER A 266 -16.87 -13.24 -11.13
CA SER A 266 -17.55 -11.99 -10.82
C SER A 266 -18.88 -11.93 -11.56
N ASP A 267 -19.84 -11.22 -10.99
CA ASP A 267 -21.10 -10.91 -11.67
C ASP A 267 -20.85 -9.95 -12.85
N ALA A 268 -21.85 -9.82 -13.73
CA ALA A 268 -21.81 -8.79 -14.76
C ALA A 268 -21.77 -7.39 -14.14
N GLY A 269 -20.96 -6.49 -14.72
CA GLY A 269 -20.71 -5.14 -14.19
C GLY A 269 -21.95 -4.24 -14.02
N PRO A 270 -21.76 -2.99 -13.57
CA PRO A 270 -20.54 -2.19 -13.77
C PRO A 270 -19.43 -2.48 -12.74
N TYR A 271 -18.19 -2.50 -13.24
CA TYR A 271 -17.00 -2.63 -12.42
C TYR A 271 -16.52 -1.24 -11.98
N GLU A 272 -16.99 -0.81 -10.82
CA GLU A 272 -16.63 0.47 -10.21
C GLU A 272 -16.16 0.25 -8.78
N ILE A 273 -15.23 1.10 -8.32
CA ILE A 273 -14.82 1.11 -6.92
C ILE A 273 -15.95 1.68 -6.07
N GLN A 274 -16.30 0.97 -5.00
CA GLN A 274 -17.31 1.36 -4.02
C GLN A 274 -16.78 1.17 -2.61
N TYR A 275 -17.27 1.99 -1.68
CA TYR A 275 -17.03 1.79 -0.26
C TYR A 275 -17.62 0.45 0.21
N ASP A 276 -16.89 -0.21 1.10
CA ASP A 276 -17.33 -1.41 1.78
C ASP A 276 -18.06 -1.04 3.09
N GLU A 277 -19.31 -1.49 3.26
CA GLU A 277 -20.15 -1.12 4.42
C GLU A 277 -19.50 -1.53 5.74
N GLU A 278 -18.95 -2.74 5.81
CA GLU A 278 -18.31 -3.27 7.01
C GLU A 278 -17.06 -2.46 7.37
N TRP A 279 -16.23 -2.13 6.38
CA TRP A 279 -15.03 -1.33 6.59
C TRP A 279 -15.31 0.09 7.08
N LEU A 280 -16.37 0.74 6.58
CA LEU A 280 -16.78 2.05 7.07
C LEU A 280 -17.23 1.97 8.53
N ALA A 281 -17.96 0.93 8.91
CA ALA A 281 -18.38 0.71 10.30
C ALA A 281 -17.18 0.48 11.22
N ILE A 282 -16.22 -0.36 10.80
CA ILE A 282 -14.95 -0.59 11.52
C ILE A 282 -14.19 0.72 11.69
N THR A 283 -14.08 1.51 10.61
CA THR A 283 -13.39 2.80 10.64
C THR A 283 -14.04 3.78 11.61
N ARG A 284 -15.38 3.86 11.64
CA ARG A 284 -16.11 4.70 12.59
C ARG A 284 -15.88 4.28 14.05
N LYS A 285 -15.88 2.98 14.33
CA LYS A 285 -15.66 2.44 15.70
C LYS A 285 -14.24 2.63 16.21
N PHE A 286 -13.25 2.57 15.32
CA PHE A 286 -11.84 2.70 15.69
C PHE A 286 -11.36 4.16 15.71
N ASN A 287 -12.03 5.09 15.03
CA ASN A 287 -11.58 6.49 15.00
C ASN A 287 -11.35 7.12 16.40
N PRO A 288 -12.17 6.85 17.43
CA PRO A 288 -11.95 7.38 18.78
C PRO A 288 -10.62 7.03 19.45
N ILE A 289 -9.99 5.92 19.04
CA ILE A 289 -8.73 5.42 19.59
C ILE A 289 -7.57 5.50 18.59
N PHE A 290 -7.72 6.28 17.51
CA PHE A 290 -6.70 6.45 16.47
C PHE A 290 -5.39 7.01 17.08
N PRO A 291 -4.28 6.23 17.11
CA PRO A 291 -3.09 6.64 17.85
C PRO A 291 -2.21 7.54 16.99
N LEU A 292 -2.19 8.84 17.29
CA LEU A 292 -1.41 9.85 16.56
C LEU A 292 -0.14 10.31 17.30
N THR A 293 0.29 9.51 18.28
CA THR A 293 1.47 9.77 19.12
C THR A 293 2.33 8.52 19.18
N TYR A 294 3.50 8.58 19.83
CA TYR A 294 4.32 7.40 20.10
C TYR A 294 3.58 6.31 20.89
N LYS A 295 2.51 6.65 21.60
CA LYS A 295 1.67 5.65 22.27
C LYS A 295 0.74 5.00 21.27
N GLY A 296 0.76 3.67 21.23
CA GLY A 296 -0.22 2.86 20.52
C GLY A 296 -1.64 3.06 21.03
N ALA A 297 -2.60 2.51 20.29
CA ALA A 297 -4.01 2.64 20.60
C ALA A 297 -4.38 1.94 21.92
N ASP A 298 -5.28 2.54 22.69
CA ASP A 298 -5.86 1.90 23.86
C ASP A 298 -7.11 1.10 23.46
N PHE A 299 -6.96 -0.22 23.37
CA PHE A 299 -8.06 -1.11 23.02
C PHE A 299 -9.00 -1.43 24.20
N ARG A 300 -8.69 -0.96 25.42
CA ARG A 300 -9.52 -1.22 26.61
C ARG A 300 -10.84 -0.45 26.47
N GLY A 301 -11.96 -1.15 26.66
CA GLY A 301 -13.29 -0.52 26.68
C GLY A 301 -13.87 -0.20 25.29
N ILE A 302 -13.23 -0.62 24.19
CA ILE A 302 -13.86 -0.56 22.87
C ILE A 302 -14.96 -1.61 22.81
N ASN A 303 -16.19 -1.15 22.54
CA ASN A 303 -17.29 -2.03 22.21
C ASN A 303 -17.18 -2.45 20.73
N LEU A 304 -16.82 -3.72 20.51
CA LEU A 304 -16.67 -4.35 19.20
C LEU A 304 -18.00 -4.88 18.62
N GLU A 305 -19.13 -4.67 19.29
CA GLU A 305 -20.45 -4.91 18.68
C GLU A 305 -20.68 -3.90 17.54
N MET A 306 -20.92 -4.42 16.34
CA MET A 306 -20.89 -3.66 15.08
C MET A 306 -22.28 -3.41 14.51
N GLU A 307 -23.29 -4.14 14.95
CA GLU A 307 -24.63 -4.26 14.35
C GLU A 307 -25.28 -2.88 14.19
N ASP A 308 -25.36 -2.09 15.27
CA ASP A 308 -25.91 -0.72 15.22
C ASP A 308 -25.11 0.20 14.29
N CYS A 309 -23.79 0.02 14.24
CA CYS A 309 -22.90 0.84 13.42
C CYS A 309 -23.04 0.49 11.94
N LEU A 310 -23.16 -0.80 11.63
CA LEU A 310 -23.38 -1.32 10.28
C LEU A 310 -24.72 -0.84 9.74
N GLU A 311 -25.80 -0.93 10.53
CA GLU A 311 -27.12 -0.43 10.12
C GLU A 311 -27.08 1.08 9.86
N TRP A 312 -26.41 1.84 10.74
CA TRP A 312 -26.22 3.27 10.55
C TRP A 312 -25.44 3.60 9.27
N VAL A 313 -24.32 2.91 9.01
CA VAL A 313 -23.51 3.11 7.79
C VAL A 313 -24.31 2.77 6.55
N ARG A 314 -25.04 1.64 6.57
CA ARG A 314 -25.90 1.22 5.47
C ARG A 314 -26.93 2.29 5.14
N SER A 315 -27.57 2.88 6.15
CA SER A 315 -28.52 3.98 5.95
C SER A 315 -27.86 5.20 5.28
N LYS A 316 -26.65 5.59 5.73
CA LYS A 316 -25.89 6.70 5.09
C LYS A 316 -25.52 6.40 3.64
N LEU A 317 -25.11 5.17 3.34
CA LEU A 317 -24.76 4.76 1.98
C LEU A 317 -25.99 4.62 1.07
N GLN A 318 -27.16 4.25 1.59
CA GLN A 318 -28.41 4.27 0.83
C GLN A 318 -28.83 5.69 0.44
N GLU A 319 -28.62 6.67 1.32
CA GLU A 319 -28.94 8.08 1.05
C GLU A 319 -27.96 8.73 0.07
N ARG A 320 -26.65 8.53 0.28
CA ARG A 320 -25.59 9.24 -0.46
C ARG A 320 -25.02 8.45 -1.65
N GLY A 321 -25.13 7.12 -1.63
CA GLY A 321 -24.50 6.20 -2.58
C GLY A 321 -23.11 5.72 -2.14
N CYS A 322 -22.64 4.63 -2.74
CA CYS A 322 -21.42 3.92 -2.33
C CYS A 322 -20.12 4.36 -3.03
N LYS A 323 -20.18 5.23 -4.05
CA LYS A 323 -18.98 5.62 -4.83
C LYS A 323 -18.03 6.51 -4.04
N PRO A 324 -16.70 6.34 -4.06
CA PRO A 324 -15.80 7.26 -3.38
C PRO A 324 -15.98 8.72 -3.83
N PHE A 325 -15.62 9.68 -2.96
CA PHE A 325 -15.62 11.11 -3.35
C PHE A 325 -14.63 11.36 -4.48
N GLU A 326 -14.94 12.28 -5.39
CA GLU A 326 -14.16 12.57 -6.59
C GLU A 326 -12.73 13.05 -6.28
N PHE A 327 -11.80 12.77 -7.20
CA PHE A 327 -10.42 13.23 -7.10
C PHE A 327 -10.32 14.77 -7.00
N VAL A 328 -9.49 15.25 -6.08
CA VAL A 328 -9.16 16.68 -5.95
C VAL A 328 -7.65 16.84 -5.79
N ARG A 329 -7.04 17.70 -6.61
CA ARG A 329 -5.62 18.06 -6.48
C ARG A 329 -5.40 18.90 -5.22
N THR A 330 -4.49 18.45 -4.37
CA THR A 330 -4.09 19.09 -3.11
C THR A 330 -2.71 19.76 -3.13
N ALA A 331 -1.92 19.56 -4.20
CA ALA A 331 -0.59 20.15 -4.37
C ALA A 331 -0.34 20.55 -5.85
N PRO A 332 0.59 21.48 -6.11
CA PRO A 332 1.03 21.78 -7.47
C PRO A 332 1.67 20.55 -8.13
N CYS A 333 1.47 20.42 -9.44
CA CYS A 333 2.08 19.36 -10.22
C CYS A 333 3.53 19.72 -10.58
N TYR A 334 4.37 18.69 -10.75
CA TYR A 334 5.65 18.85 -11.42
C TYR A 334 5.48 19.45 -12.82
N ASP A 335 6.39 20.34 -13.20
CA ASP A 335 6.46 20.96 -14.52
C ASP A 335 7.91 20.88 -15.02
N PRO A 336 8.24 19.97 -15.95
CA PRO A 336 9.61 19.79 -16.45
C PRO A 336 10.13 21.02 -17.23
N SER A 337 9.25 21.96 -17.61
CA SER A 337 9.64 23.19 -18.32
C SER A 337 10.13 24.30 -17.38
N ARG A 338 9.92 24.17 -16.07
CA ARG A 338 10.33 25.14 -15.06
C ARG A 338 11.52 24.60 -14.27
N SER A 339 12.57 25.41 -14.12
CA SER A 339 13.67 25.11 -13.19
C SER A 339 13.19 25.24 -11.74
N ASN A 340 13.56 24.27 -10.89
CA ASN A 340 13.30 24.11 -9.45
C ASN A 340 12.58 25.31 -8.80
N PHE A 341 11.29 25.14 -8.54
CA PHE A 341 10.50 26.14 -7.84
C PHE A 341 10.68 25.96 -6.33
N ASP A 342 11.64 26.67 -5.73
CA ASP A 342 11.89 26.74 -4.27
C ASP A 342 10.87 27.63 -3.53
N GLY A 343 9.61 27.61 -3.98
CA GLY A 343 8.53 28.34 -3.32
C GLY A 343 8.09 27.62 -2.04
N ALA A 344 7.72 28.38 -1.01
CA ALA A 344 7.00 27.84 0.13
C ALA A 344 5.66 27.26 -0.35
N PHE A 345 5.59 25.94 -0.49
CA PHE A 345 4.35 25.27 -0.89
C PHE A 345 3.38 25.32 0.28
N ALA A 346 2.24 26.00 0.08
CA ALA A 346 1.07 25.75 0.90
C ALA A 346 0.53 24.36 0.53
N VAL A 347 1.13 23.32 1.11
CA VAL A 347 0.54 21.98 1.12
C VAL A 347 -0.80 22.13 1.82
N ASN A 348 -1.91 21.77 1.16
CA ASN A 348 -3.18 21.75 1.87
C ASN A 348 -3.09 20.67 2.95
N PRO A 349 -3.12 21.03 4.25
CA PRO A 349 -3.00 20.02 5.32
C PRO A 349 -4.21 19.09 5.34
N ARG A 350 -5.30 19.44 4.65
CA ARG A 350 -6.55 18.69 4.61
C ARG A 350 -6.95 18.31 3.19
N ASN A 351 -6.97 17.01 2.91
CA ASN A 351 -7.47 16.53 1.63
C ASN A 351 -9.01 16.63 1.58
N PRO A 352 -9.60 17.32 0.59
CA PRO A 352 -11.05 17.47 0.49
C PRO A 352 -11.83 16.14 0.37
N GLN A 353 -11.20 15.11 -0.22
CA GLN A 353 -11.78 13.76 -0.27
C GLN A 353 -11.89 13.17 1.13
N THR A 354 -10.80 13.24 1.90
CA THR A 354 -10.73 12.77 3.28
C THR A 354 -11.67 13.55 4.20
N GLU A 355 -11.78 14.87 4.04
CA GLU A 355 -12.75 15.68 4.79
C GLU A 355 -14.19 15.26 4.49
N SER A 356 -14.51 15.00 3.22
CA SER A 356 -15.85 14.56 2.81
C SER A 356 -16.16 13.15 3.31
N PHE A 357 -15.17 12.25 3.28
CA PHE A 357 -15.24 10.91 3.84
C PHE A 357 -15.52 10.93 5.35
N LEU A 358 -14.75 11.71 6.10
CA LEU A 358 -14.95 11.84 7.54
C LEU A 358 -16.29 12.51 7.88
N ARG A 359 -16.73 13.49 7.08
CA ARG A 359 -18.06 14.10 7.23
C ARG A 359 -19.19 13.09 6.99
N LEU A 360 -19.08 12.23 5.97
CA LEU A 360 -20.03 11.14 5.72
C LEU A 360 -20.15 10.23 6.95
N LEU A 361 -19.03 9.95 7.60
CA LEU A 361 -18.98 9.15 8.83
C LEU A 361 -19.17 9.95 10.11
N GLU A 362 -19.51 11.25 10.06
CA GLU A 362 -19.61 12.17 11.20
C GLU A 362 -18.41 12.08 12.17
N LEU A 363 -17.20 11.97 11.60
CA LEU A 363 -15.93 11.88 12.32
C LEU A 363 -15.14 13.20 12.24
N PRO A 364 -14.34 13.54 13.27
CA PRO A 364 -13.42 14.66 13.22
C PRO A 364 -12.26 14.39 12.26
N TYR A 365 -11.70 15.46 11.68
CA TYR A 365 -10.43 15.41 10.98
C TYR A 365 -9.27 15.39 11.99
N LEU A 366 -8.46 14.34 11.95
CA LEU A 366 -7.38 14.12 12.93
C LEU A 366 -5.97 14.14 12.33
N LEU A 367 -5.83 14.08 11.01
CA LEU A 367 -4.53 13.87 10.33
C LEU A 367 -3.59 15.09 10.40
N ASP A 368 -4.14 16.27 10.72
CA ASP A 368 -3.40 17.54 10.89
C ASP A 368 -3.00 17.82 12.35
N ARG A 369 -3.30 16.90 13.28
CA ARG A 369 -2.92 17.05 14.69
C ARG A 369 -1.43 16.92 14.88
N ASN A 370 -0.88 17.83 15.69
CA ASN A 370 0.51 17.80 16.12
C ASN A 370 0.70 16.73 17.24
N PRO A 371 1.58 15.73 17.03
CA PRO A 371 1.87 14.69 18.02
C PRO A 371 2.37 15.22 19.38
N GLU A 372 2.98 16.40 19.41
CA GLU A 372 3.55 17.03 20.62
C GLU A 372 2.54 17.85 21.43
N ALA A 373 1.39 18.19 20.84
CA ALA A 373 0.36 18.95 21.53
C ALA A 373 -0.26 18.08 22.63
N LYS A 374 -0.38 18.62 23.86
CA LYS A 374 -1.25 18.07 24.92
C LYS A 374 -2.73 18.27 24.55
N ASP A 375 -3.11 17.98 23.31
CA ASP A 375 -4.46 18.17 22.84
C ASP A 375 -5.36 17.14 23.49
N LEU A 376 -6.41 17.65 24.13
CA LEU A 376 -7.50 16.83 24.63
C LEU A 376 -8.10 16.04 23.45
N SER A 377 -8.43 14.77 23.69
CA SER A 377 -9.14 13.95 22.70
C SER A 377 -10.37 14.74 22.21
N PRO A 378 -10.67 14.76 20.89
CA PRO A 378 -11.91 15.37 20.41
C PRO A 378 -13.14 14.58 20.87
N TYR A 379 -12.91 13.41 21.46
CA TYR A 379 -13.90 12.53 22.02
C TYR A 379 -14.01 12.75 23.54
N PRO A 380 -15.23 12.74 24.11
CA PRO A 380 -15.42 12.83 25.55
C PRO A 380 -14.68 11.68 26.26
N SER A 381 -13.86 12.01 27.26
CA SER A 381 -13.01 11.04 27.97
C SER A 381 -13.79 10.26 29.03
N PRO A 382 -13.70 8.92 29.07
CA PRO A 382 -13.97 8.14 30.28
C PRO A 382 -12.73 8.19 31.20
N SER A 383 -12.91 8.58 32.45
CA SER A 383 -11.82 8.81 33.42
C SER A 383 -11.18 7.52 33.94
N ILE A 384 -9.90 7.25 33.66
CA ILE A 384 -9.08 6.25 34.39
C ILE A 384 -7.61 6.70 34.52
N GLN A 385 -7.05 6.57 35.73
CA GLN A 385 -5.71 7.00 36.18
C GLN A 385 -4.56 6.12 35.62
N ARG A 386 -3.38 6.75 35.44
CA ARG A 386 -2.12 6.15 34.92
C ARG A 386 -1.25 5.53 36.02
N GLY A 387 -0.52 4.48 35.64
CA GLY A 387 0.77 4.09 36.22
C GLY A 387 1.80 3.85 35.10
N THR A 388 3.04 4.26 35.30
CA THR A 388 4.15 4.25 34.33
C THR A 388 5.28 3.32 34.76
N ALA A 389 5.86 2.56 33.83
CA ALA A 389 7.30 2.26 33.73
C ALA A 389 7.56 1.48 32.43
N TYR A 390 8.51 1.93 31.61
CA TYR A 390 9.16 1.10 30.57
C TYR A 390 10.65 1.44 30.58
N ASP A 391 11.47 0.41 30.73
CA ASP A 391 12.92 0.42 30.50
C ASP A 391 13.19 0.20 29.01
N SER A 392 14.17 0.93 28.49
CA SER A 392 14.65 0.91 27.12
C SER A 392 15.99 0.21 27.08
N GLU A 393 16.10 -0.92 26.39
CA GLU A 393 17.39 -1.45 25.94
C GLU A 393 17.40 -1.47 24.41
N ASP A 394 18.13 -0.51 23.84
CA ASP A 394 18.43 -0.38 22.42
C ASP A 394 19.54 -1.35 22.03
N ILE A 395 19.33 -2.12 20.96
CA ILE A 395 20.39 -2.83 20.24
C ILE A 395 20.42 -2.24 18.82
N PRO A 396 21.56 -1.68 18.35
CA PRO A 396 21.69 -1.22 16.97
C PRO A 396 22.03 -2.41 16.06
N ILE A 397 21.33 -2.57 14.93
CA ILE A 397 21.77 -3.45 13.84
C ILE A 397 21.59 -2.74 12.50
N ASP A 398 22.66 -2.86 11.72
CA ASP A 398 22.86 -2.36 10.36
C ASP A 398 21.70 -2.73 9.43
N ASP A 399 21.13 -1.70 8.81
CA ASP A 399 20.40 -1.86 7.56
C ASP A 399 21.40 -2.40 6.53
N VAL A 400 21.13 -3.59 6.02
CA VAL A 400 21.74 -4.07 4.78
C VAL A 400 21.44 -3.00 3.74
N ALA A 401 22.50 -2.36 3.24
CA ALA A 401 22.41 -1.62 2.01
C ALA A 401 21.77 -2.55 0.97
N ASP A 402 20.82 -2.02 0.19
CA ASP A 402 20.47 -2.58 -1.11
C ASP A 402 21.73 -2.56 -1.99
N ASP A 403 22.63 -3.50 -1.76
CA ASP A 403 23.64 -3.93 -2.73
C ASP A 403 22.95 -4.98 -3.63
N ASP A 404 21.94 -4.53 -4.36
CA ASP A 404 21.54 -5.15 -5.64
C ASP A 404 22.35 -4.42 -6.76
N ASP A 405 23.67 -4.36 -6.62
CA ASP A 405 24.62 -4.04 -7.70
C ASP A 405 24.90 -5.33 -8.49
N ASP A 406 23.87 -5.83 -9.18
CA ASP A 406 24.00 -6.83 -10.25
C ASP A 406 23.54 -6.19 -11.59
N ASP A 407 24.19 -5.08 -11.96
CA ASP A 407 24.34 -4.70 -13.37
C ASP A 407 25.67 -5.29 -13.85
N GLU A 408 25.64 -6.55 -14.33
CA GLU A 408 26.73 -7.05 -15.17
C GLU A 408 26.88 -6.10 -16.37
N GLU A 409 28.06 -5.48 -16.49
CA GLU A 409 28.46 -4.68 -17.65
C GLU A 409 28.15 -5.44 -18.94
N LEU A 410 27.18 -4.94 -19.72
CA LEU A 410 27.00 -5.34 -21.10
C LEU A 410 28.32 -5.10 -21.85
N PRO A 411 28.88 -6.10 -22.56
CA PRO A 411 30.12 -5.89 -23.28
C PRO A 411 29.90 -4.84 -24.38
N LYS A 412 30.75 -3.83 -24.37
CA LYS A 412 30.86 -2.85 -25.46
C LYS A 412 31.04 -3.61 -26.78
N VAL A 413 30.09 -3.43 -27.68
CA VAL A 413 30.26 -3.85 -29.08
C VAL A 413 31.32 -2.92 -29.68
N ASP A 414 32.54 -3.43 -29.82
CA ASP A 414 33.60 -2.72 -30.51
C ASP A 414 33.20 -2.50 -31.97
N ASN A 415 33.44 -1.26 -32.41
CA ASN A 415 33.17 -0.76 -33.74
C ASN A 415 33.86 -1.63 -34.80
N VAL A 416 33.09 -2.06 -35.79
CA VAL A 416 33.61 -2.63 -37.03
C VAL A 416 34.48 -1.59 -37.72
N GLU A 417 35.77 -1.91 -37.85
CA GLU A 417 36.73 -1.18 -38.66
C GLU A 417 36.24 -1.11 -40.11
N THR A 418 35.99 0.10 -40.59
CA THR A 418 35.93 0.39 -42.02
C THR A 418 37.35 0.40 -42.57
N GLU A 419 37.76 -0.69 -43.20
CA GLU A 419 38.90 -0.68 -44.12
C GLU A 419 38.57 0.20 -45.32
N THR A 420 39.11 1.42 -45.32
CA THR A 420 39.28 2.20 -46.54
C THR A 420 40.42 1.61 -47.35
N SER A 421 40.06 0.82 -48.37
CA SER A 421 40.92 0.61 -49.53
C SER A 421 40.99 1.91 -50.32
N ASN A 422 42.20 2.35 -50.67
CA ASN A 422 42.43 3.02 -51.94
C ASN A 422 43.91 2.97 -52.32
N LEU A 423 44.07 2.75 -53.64
CA LEU A 423 45.24 2.91 -54.50
C LEU A 423 46.19 4.07 -54.15
#